data_AF-A0A1F8SXW0-F1
#
_entry.id   AF-A0A1F8SXW0-F1
#
_cell.length_a   1.000
_cell.length_b   1.000
_cell.length_c   1.000
_cell.angle_alpha   90.00
_cell.angle_beta   90.00
_cell.angle_gamma   90.00
#
_symmetry.space_group_name_H-M   'P 1'
#
loop_
_entity.id
_entity.type
_entity.pdbx_description
1 polymer ?
#
loop_
_entity_poly.entity_id
_entity_poly.type
_entity_poly.pdbx_seq_one_letter_code
_entity_poly.pdbx_strand_id
1 'polypeptide(L)' 'MKNNQPSISSDIELQGESACGARIKITSNTPYIRYRDEIVYFCGQDCKEMYDIDPLSSCMAARLLSGR' A
#
# COMPACT_ATOMS: atom_id res chain seq x y z
N MET A 1 -13.85 31.78 10.87
CA MET A 1 -12.89 31.13 11.78
C MET A 1 -13.08 29.62 11.72
N LYS A 2 -12.20 28.89 11.00
CA LYS A 2 -11.82 27.49 11.30
C LYS A 2 -10.43 27.25 10.69
N ASN A 3 -9.40 27.74 11.37
CA ASN A 3 -8.04 27.27 11.19
C ASN A 3 -7.96 25.85 11.77
N ASN A 4 -7.39 24.90 11.04
CA ASN A 4 -6.78 23.70 11.62
C ASN A 4 -5.81 23.10 10.61
N GLN A 5 -4.58 23.58 10.64
CA GLN A 5 -3.42 22.82 10.19
C GLN A 5 -3.31 21.55 11.04
N PRO A 6 -3.07 20.37 10.43
CA PRO A 6 -2.42 19.30 11.16
C PRO A 6 -0.93 19.65 11.26
N SER A 7 -0.51 19.88 12.48
CA SER A 7 0.87 19.95 12.96
C SER A 7 1.72 18.83 12.37
N ILE A 8 2.80 19.22 11.71
CA ILE A 8 3.90 18.34 11.27
C ILE A 8 4.60 17.88 12.55
N SER A 9 4.18 16.73 13.09
CA SER A 9 4.83 16.07 14.22
C SER A 9 5.87 15.07 13.73
N SER A 10 6.96 15.01 14.46
CA SER A 10 8.29 14.53 14.12
C SER A 10 8.49 13.00 14.14
N ASP A 11 7.55 12.25 13.58
CA ASP A 11 7.74 10.84 13.21
C ASP A 11 7.35 10.73 11.74
N ILE A 12 8.29 10.41 10.84
CA ILE A 12 7.98 10.28 9.40
C ILE A 12 7.18 8.98 9.21
N GLU A 13 5.91 8.98 9.60
CA GLU A 13 4.97 7.94 9.25
C GLU A 13 4.57 8.18 7.79
N LEU A 14 5.26 7.50 6.87
CA LEU A 14 4.88 7.49 5.46
C LEU A 14 3.46 6.93 5.36
N GLN A 15 2.47 7.80 5.16
CA GLN A 15 1.16 7.35 4.71
C GLN A 15 1.21 7.14 3.20
N GLY A 16 0.72 5.98 2.76
CA GLY A 16 0.61 5.65 1.35
C GLY A 16 -0.64 4.83 1.07
N GLU A 17 -0.77 4.40 -0.18
CA GLU A 17 -1.87 3.56 -0.64
C GLU A 17 -1.37 2.14 -0.87
N SER A 18 -2.16 1.16 -0.44
CA SER A 18 -1.90 -0.25 -0.70
C SER A 18 -2.34 -0.64 -2.11
N ALA A 19 -2.01 -1.86 -2.54
CA ALA A 19 -2.40 -2.45 -3.83
C ALA A 19 -3.91 -2.36 -4.12
N CYS A 20 -4.76 -2.43 -3.08
CA CYS A 20 -6.22 -2.32 -3.20
C CYS A 20 -6.74 -0.88 -3.08
N GLY A 21 -5.86 0.12 -2.95
CA GLY A 21 -6.22 1.53 -2.77
C GLY A 21 -6.59 1.92 -1.34
N ALA A 22 -6.34 1.05 -0.35
CA ALA A 22 -6.55 1.40 1.05
C ALA A 22 -5.42 2.31 1.54
N ARG A 23 -5.75 3.34 2.33
CA ARG A 23 -4.74 4.16 3.01
C ARG A 23 -4.11 3.36 4.14
N ILE A 24 -2.80 3.18 4.08
CA ILE A 24 -2.03 2.45 5.07
C ILE A 24 -0.89 3.29 5.61
N LYS A 25 -0.47 2.94 6.82
CA LYS A 25 0.77 3.43 7.40
C LYS A 25 1.92 2.53 6.93
N ILE A 26 2.82 3.10 6.15
CA ILE A 26 4.04 2.43 5.69
C ILE A 26 5.06 2.52 6.80
N THR A 27 5.53 1.35 7.20
CA THR A 27 6.61 1.13 8.15
C THR A 27 7.65 0.24 7.49
N SER A 28 8.83 0.09 8.11
CA SER A 28 9.88 -0.81 7.60
C SER A 28 9.43 -2.28 7.47
N ASN A 29 8.38 -2.66 8.19
CA ASN A 29 7.82 -4.03 8.17
C ASN A 29 6.62 -4.16 7.22
N THR A 30 6.21 -3.09 6.55
CA THR A 30 5.06 -3.15 5.63
C THR A 30 5.43 -4.00 4.42
N PRO A 31 4.69 -5.09 4.14
CA PRO A 31 4.98 -5.95 3.01
C PRO A 31 4.81 -5.19 1.69
N TYR A 32 5.75 -5.40 0.77
CA TYR A 32 5.74 -4.75 -0.54
C TYR A 32 6.28 -5.69 -1.61
N ILE A 33 6.00 -5.35 -2.87
CA ILE A 33 6.61 -5.92 -4.06
C ILE A 33 7.11 -4.80 -4.97
N ARG A 34 7.99 -5.15 -5.90
CA ARG A 34 8.30 -4.30 -7.05
C ARG A 34 7.52 -4.81 -8.26
N TYR A 35 6.64 -3.98 -8.80
CA TYR A 35 5.84 -4.30 -9.98
C TYR A 35 6.00 -3.18 -11.00
N ARG A 36 6.50 -3.49 -12.20
CA ARG A 36 6.76 -2.51 -13.28
C ARG A 36 7.57 -1.30 -12.81
N ASP A 37 8.67 -1.55 -12.09
CA ASP A 37 9.55 -0.54 -11.49
C ASP A 37 8.93 0.36 -10.40
N GLU A 38 7.67 0.11 -10.02
CA GLU A 38 7.01 0.77 -8.91
C GLU A 38 7.00 -0.13 -7.66
N ILE A 39 7.13 0.49 -6.48
CA ILE A 39 6.92 -0.21 -5.22
C ILE A 39 5.42 -0.19 -4.91
N VAL A 40 4.84 -1.38 -4.77
CA VAL A 40 3.45 -1.53 -4.35
C VAL A 40 3.41 -2.16 -2.96
N TYR A 41 2.77 -1.47 -2.03
CA TYR A 41 2.61 -1.92 -0.66
C TYR A 41 1.33 -2.73 -0.48
N PHE A 42 1.36 -3.66 0.47
CA PHE A 42 0.21 -4.45 0.85
C PHE A 42 -0.36 -4.00 2.19
N CYS A 43 -1.67 -4.21 2.35
CA CYS A 43 -2.40 -3.97 3.60
C CYS A 43 -1.84 -4.72 4.80
N GLY A 44 -1.31 -5.92 4.54
CA GLY A 44 -0.81 -6.84 5.55
C GLY A 44 -0.15 -8.03 4.89
N GLN A 45 0.40 -8.91 5.71
CA GLN A 45 1.16 -10.07 5.26
C GLN A 45 0.28 -11.05 4.47
N ASP A 46 -0.94 -11.31 4.92
CA ASP A 46 -1.92 -12.17 4.23
C ASP A 46 -2.16 -11.69 2.78
N CYS A 47 -2.24 -10.38 2.56
CA CYS A 47 -2.42 -9.79 1.23
C CYS A 47 -1.22 -10.12 0.30
N LYS A 48 0.00 -10.20 0.86
CA LYS A 48 1.22 -10.58 0.13
C LYS A 48 1.30 -12.09 -0.09
N GLU A 49 0.92 -12.91 0.89
CA GLU A 49 0.91 -14.37 0.75
C GLU A 49 -0.09 -14.82 -0.33
N MET A 50 -1.28 -14.21 -0.36
CA MET A 50 -2.23 -14.42 -1.45
C MET A 50 -1.63 -14.05 -2.81
N TYR A 51 -0.87 -12.95 -2.87
CA TYR A 51 -0.17 -12.55 -4.11
C TYR A 51 0.88 -13.58 -4.55
N ASP A 52 1.64 -14.14 -3.61
CA ASP A 52 2.67 -15.14 -3.90
C ASP A 52 2.05 -16.48 -4.40
N ILE A 53 0.82 -16.80 -3.98
CA ILE A 53 0.06 -17.98 -4.45
C ILE A 53 -0.60 -17.71 -5.80
N ASP A 54 -1.44 -16.68 -5.86
CA ASP A 54 -2.13 -16.23 -7.07
C ASP A 54 -2.31 -14.70 -7.02
N PRO A 55 -1.54 -13.95 -7.85
CA PRO A 55 -1.61 -12.51 -7.93
C PRO A 55 -3.03 -11.96 -8.18
N LEU A 56 -3.88 -12.70 -8.91
CA LEU A 56 -5.25 -12.31 -9.23
C LEU A 56 -6.25 -12.59 -8.08
N SER A 57 -5.86 -13.38 -7.09
CA SER A 57 -6.64 -13.57 -5.86
C SER A 57 -6.31 -12.54 -4.76
N SER A 58 -5.27 -11.74 -4.99
CA SER A 58 -4.75 -10.78 -4.03
C SER A 58 -5.24 -9.35 -4.24
N CYS A 59 -4.86 -8.44 -3.34
CA CYS A 59 -5.13 -7.01 -3.48
C CYS A 59 -4.52 -6.37 -4.73
N MET A 60 -3.60 -7.04 -5.43
CA MET A 60 -3.05 -6.60 -6.71
C MET A 60 -3.96 -6.88 -7.91
N ALA A 61 -4.99 -7.72 -7.76
CA ALA A 61 -5.85 -8.16 -8.88
C ALA A 61 -6.37 -6.98 -9.71
N ALA A 62 -6.89 -5.95 -9.05
CA ALA A 62 -7.39 -4.75 -9.72
C ALA A 62 -6.30 -4.05 -10.54
N ARG A 63 -5.08 -3.94 -10.01
CA ARG A 63 -3.94 -3.30 -10.70
C ARG A 63 -3.45 -4.14 -11.88
N LEU A 64 -3.34 -5.45 -11.70
CA LEU A 64 -2.94 -6.41 -12.74
C LEU A 64 -3.93 -6.44 -13.90
N LEU A 65 -5.24 -6.50 -13.60
CA LEU A 65 -6.30 -6.53 -14.61
C LEU A 65 -6.50 -5.18 -15.30
N SER A 66 -6.24 -4.07 -14.59
CA SER A 66 -6.36 -2.72 -15.18
C SER A 66 -5.25 -2.39 -16.17
N GLY A 67 -4.20 -3.21 -16.27
CA GLY A 67 -3.11 -3.04 -17.24
C GLY A 67 -2.29 -1.76 -17.08
N ARG A 68 -2.51 -0.98 -16.00
CA ARG A 68 -1.69 0.18 -15.62
C ARG A 68 -0.41 -0.30 -14.95
#